data_AF-A0A2E0UU51-F1
#
_entry.id   AF-A0A2E0UU51-F1
#
_cell.length_a   1.000
_cell.length_b   1.000
_cell.length_c   1.000
_cell.angle_alpha   90.00
_cell.angle_beta   90.00
_cell.angle_gamma   90.00
#
_symmetry.space_group_name_H-M   'P 1'
#
loop_
_entity.id
_entity.type
_entity.pdbx_description
1 polymer ?
#
loop_
_entity_poly.entity_id
_entity_poly.type
_entity_poly.pdbx_seq_one_letter_code
_entity_poly.pdbx_strand_id
1 'polypeptide(L)'
;MKKSIFIIATIIIVSLTACAGASSIEEVAESGQVTPTSLMANALNLDFDDAASLRTQLAYGTLKLQESNTPITSEDAKSLLPLWQAILALENNPDSADQELTAVQDQIILSMQSEQLETIAAMQITNAELTAFYTEQGLTIPTPNPDSTLTSAVGGGGKNSGLSTEEKEATKTAAEALGTPVGTNTGSSGSDRKNILTASVIELLTVLANQ
;
A
#
# COMPACT_ATOMS: atom_id res chain seq x y z
N MET A 1 -64.33 3.75 11.81
CA MET A 1 -63.05 4.45 11.53
C MET A 1 -62.78 5.41 12.67
N LYS A 2 -61.50 5.62 13.02
CA LYS A 2 -60.96 6.35 14.19
C LYS A 2 -60.80 5.47 15.43
N LYS A 3 -59.67 4.75 15.51
CA LYS A 3 -59.17 4.18 16.76
C LYS A 3 -58.41 5.29 17.49
N SER A 4 -59.12 5.88 18.44
CA SER A 4 -58.66 6.62 19.61
C SER A 4 -57.32 6.06 20.13
N ILE A 5 -56.27 6.87 20.23
CA ILE A 5 -55.95 7.74 21.38
C ILE A 5 -55.95 6.99 22.71
N PHE A 6 -54.77 6.98 23.36
CA PHE A 6 -54.48 7.00 24.81
C PHE A 6 -52.97 6.62 24.90
N ILE A 7 -52.07 7.60 25.01
CA ILE A 7 -51.60 8.15 26.31
C ILE A 7 -51.18 7.00 27.23
N ILE A 8 -49.87 6.89 27.50
CA ILE A 8 -49.28 6.81 28.84
C ILE A 8 -47.82 6.37 28.67
N ALA A 9 -46.93 7.27 29.08
CA ALA A 9 -45.55 6.97 29.39
C ALA A 9 -45.48 5.89 30.48
N THR A 10 -44.75 4.80 30.25
CA THR A 10 -44.12 4.00 31.32
C THR A 10 -43.04 3.11 30.71
N ILE A 11 -41.78 3.48 30.98
CA ILE A 11 -40.66 2.62 31.41
C ILE A 11 -40.91 1.10 31.27
N ILE A 12 -40.13 0.45 30.39
CA ILE A 12 -39.67 -0.93 30.62
C ILE A 12 -38.17 -0.98 30.30
N ILE A 13 -37.41 -1.06 31.38
CA ILE A 13 -36.04 -1.58 31.44
C ILE A 13 -36.14 -3.09 31.20
N VAL A 14 -35.45 -3.60 30.18
CA VAL A 14 -35.05 -5.01 30.14
C VAL A 14 -33.59 -5.07 29.70
N SER A 15 -32.74 -5.27 30.69
CA SER A 15 -31.37 -5.75 30.57
C SER A 15 -31.41 -7.26 30.33
N LEU A 16 -30.88 -7.77 29.21
CA LEU A 16 -30.44 -9.16 29.12
C LEU A 16 -29.19 -9.30 28.24
N THR A 17 -28.05 -9.32 28.94
CA THR A 17 -26.93 -10.24 28.74
C THR A 17 -27.13 -11.31 27.67
N ALA A 18 -26.31 -11.26 26.63
CA ALA A 18 -25.93 -12.43 25.85
C ALA A 18 -24.39 -12.50 25.86
N CYS A 19 -23.92 -13.45 26.66
CA CYS A 19 -22.54 -13.92 26.72
C CYS A 19 -22.24 -14.72 25.45
N ALA A 20 -21.16 -14.39 24.74
CA ALA A 20 -20.53 -15.33 23.81
C ALA A 20 -19.06 -14.94 23.59
N GLY A 21 -18.16 -15.85 23.99
CA GLY A 21 -16.83 -16.00 23.39
C GLY A 21 -15.73 -15.11 23.96
N ALA A 22 -15.02 -15.61 24.97
CA ALA A 22 -13.75 -15.07 25.41
C ALA A 22 -12.70 -15.14 24.29
N SER A 23 -12.12 -14.00 23.96
CA SER A 23 -10.72 -13.91 23.54
C SER A 23 -10.14 -12.70 24.26
N SER A 24 -9.08 -12.96 25.00
CA SER A 24 -8.36 -12.05 25.89
C SER A 24 -8.01 -10.77 25.15
N ILE A 25 -8.67 -9.67 25.50
CA ILE A 25 -8.19 -8.34 25.12
C ILE A 25 -7.23 -7.95 26.23
N GLU A 26 -5.94 -8.09 25.96
CA GLU A 26 -4.92 -7.40 26.73
C GLU A 26 -5.12 -5.89 26.50
N GLU A 27 -5.44 -5.20 27.58
CA GLU A 27 -5.39 -3.76 27.70
C GLU A 27 -3.94 -3.33 27.50
N VAL A 28 -3.59 -2.92 26.28
CA VAL A 28 -2.39 -2.14 26.05
C VAL A 28 -2.76 -0.67 26.23
N ALA A 29 -2.41 -0.15 27.40
CA ALA A 29 -2.26 1.28 27.58
C ALA A 29 -1.07 1.74 26.72
N GLU A 30 -1.33 2.44 25.62
CA GLU A 30 -0.27 3.13 24.89
C GLU A 30 -0.70 4.55 24.52
N SER A 31 -0.10 5.50 25.21
CA SER A 31 0.07 6.86 24.72
C SER A 31 1.04 6.82 23.54
N GLY A 32 0.51 6.69 22.33
CA GLY A 32 1.30 6.64 21.10
C GLY A 32 0.54 7.32 19.97
N GLN A 33 1.23 8.17 19.24
CA GLN A 33 0.71 8.83 18.05
C GLN A 33 0.18 7.75 17.08
N VAL A 34 -1.13 7.78 16.78
CA VAL A 34 -1.76 6.84 15.85
C VAL A 34 -1.26 7.16 14.45
N THR A 35 -0.11 6.60 14.08
CA THR A 35 0.29 6.50 12.69
C THR A 35 -0.75 5.57 12.05
N PRO A 36 -1.44 5.97 10.95
CA PRO A 36 -2.33 5.05 10.27
C PRO A 36 -1.51 3.86 9.79
N THR A 37 -1.65 2.71 10.46
CA THR A 37 -1.03 1.47 10.03
C THR A 37 -1.78 1.01 8.78
N SER A 38 -1.12 1.10 7.63
CA SER A 38 -1.67 0.59 6.36
C SER A 38 -1.98 -0.90 6.47
N LEU A 39 -3.11 -1.32 5.89
CA LEU A 39 -3.48 -2.74 5.81
C LEU A 39 -2.47 -3.57 5.01
N MET A 40 -1.69 -2.93 4.13
CA MET A 40 -0.61 -3.61 3.40
C MET A 40 0.42 -4.24 4.34
N ALA A 41 0.74 -3.59 5.46
CA ALA A 41 1.71 -4.11 6.43
C ALA A 41 1.19 -5.35 7.18
N ASN A 42 -0.11 -5.61 7.14
CA ASN A 42 -0.72 -6.84 7.66
C ASN A 42 -0.86 -7.93 6.58
N ALA A 43 -1.00 -7.54 5.31
CA ALA A 43 -1.23 -8.46 4.20
C ALA A 43 0.06 -8.98 3.55
N LEU A 44 1.12 -8.19 3.58
CA LEU A 44 2.40 -8.46 2.94
C LEU A 44 3.53 -8.34 3.97
N ASN A 45 4.69 -8.92 3.68
CA ASN A 45 5.81 -8.98 4.62
C ASN A 45 7.09 -8.38 4.02
N LEU A 46 7.98 -7.91 4.88
CA LEU A 46 9.32 -7.43 4.52
C LEU A 46 10.42 -8.33 5.12
N ASP A 47 10.05 -9.43 5.76
CA ASP A 47 10.93 -10.28 6.56
C ASP A 47 11.65 -11.33 5.69
N PHE A 48 12.29 -10.87 4.62
CA PHE A 48 13.15 -11.68 3.75
C PHE A 48 14.23 -10.81 3.08
N ASP A 49 15.28 -11.48 2.62
CA ASP A 49 16.44 -10.80 2.03
C ASP A 49 16.05 -10.04 0.76
N ASP A 50 16.53 -8.80 0.65
CA ASP A 50 16.29 -7.90 -0.49
C ASP A 50 14.79 -7.68 -0.82
N ALA A 51 13.93 -7.70 0.21
CA ALA A 51 12.49 -7.47 0.04
C ALA A 51 12.20 -6.15 -0.68
N ALA A 52 11.35 -6.21 -1.70
CA ALA A 52 10.78 -5.02 -2.31
C ALA A 52 9.85 -4.29 -1.33
N SER A 53 9.61 -2.99 -1.53
CA SER A 53 8.62 -2.28 -0.71
C SER A 53 7.22 -2.86 -0.88
N LEU A 54 6.37 -2.77 0.15
CA LEU A 54 5.04 -3.40 0.18
C LEU A 54 4.18 -3.01 -1.04
N ARG A 55 4.20 -1.71 -1.42
CA ARG A 55 3.54 -1.22 -2.63
C ARG A 55 4.03 -1.93 -3.89
N THR A 56 5.35 -2.10 -4.00
CA THR A 56 5.96 -2.69 -5.19
C THR A 56 5.69 -4.19 -5.25
N GLN A 57 5.70 -4.87 -4.09
CA GLN A 57 5.24 -6.25 -3.98
C GLN A 57 3.78 -6.39 -4.43
N LEU A 58 2.89 -5.51 -3.97
CA LEU A 58 1.48 -5.53 -4.37
C LEU A 58 1.32 -5.36 -5.89
N ALA A 59 1.98 -4.36 -6.47
CA ALA A 59 1.85 -4.07 -7.90
C ALA A 59 2.47 -5.17 -8.78
N TYR A 60 3.72 -5.56 -8.52
CA TYR A 60 4.39 -6.61 -9.29
C TYR A 60 3.74 -7.99 -9.05
N GLY A 61 3.35 -8.28 -7.81
CA GLY A 61 2.60 -9.50 -7.47
C GLY A 61 1.27 -9.59 -8.19
N THR A 62 0.55 -8.47 -8.33
CA THR A 62 -0.70 -8.43 -9.12
C THR A 62 -0.48 -8.83 -10.58
N LEU A 63 0.65 -8.44 -11.18
CA LEU A 63 1.02 -8.90 -12.53
C LEU A 63 1.28 -10.41 -12.54
N LYS A 64 2.06 -10.89 -11.57
CA LYS A 64 2.46 -12.30 -11.46
C LYS A 64 1.31 -13.24 -11.12
N LEU A 65 0.21 -12.76 -10.54
CA LEU A 65 -0.97 -13.58 -10.25
C LEU A 65 -1.58 -14.20 -11.52
N GLN A 66 -1.43 -13.60 -12.71
CA GLN A 66 -1.94 -14.20 -13.95
C GLN A 66 -1.31 -15.55 -14.29
N GLU A 67 -0.07 -15.77 -13.83
CA GLU A 67 0.66 -17.02 -14.04
C GLU A 67 0.49 -17.99 -12.86
N SER A 68 -0.29 -17.61 -11.84
CA SER A 68 -0.50 -18.40 -10.62
C SER A 68 -1.76 -19.27 -10.71
N ASN A 69 -2.01 -20.06 -9.66
CA ASN A 69 -3.25 -20.83 -9.53
C ASN A 69 -4.46 -19.98 -9.13
N THR A 70 -4.24 -18.71 -8.76
CA THR A 70 -5.25 -17.81 -8.23
C THR A 70 -5.23 -16.48 -9.01
N PRO A 71 -5.48 -16.52 -10.34
CA PRO A 71 -5.40 -15.32 -11.18
C PRO A 71 -6.47 -14.29 -10.84
N ILE A 72 -6.23 -13.04 -11.23
CA ILE A 72 -7.26 -11.98 -11.17
C ILE A 72 -8.36 -12.31 -12.18
N THR A 73 -9.61 -12.37 -11.72
CA THR A 73 -10.77 -12.61 -12.58
C THR A 73 -11.22 -11.34 -13.29
N SER A 74 -12.06 -11.46 -14.34
CA SER A 74 -12.68 -10.28 -15.01
C SER A 74 -13.53 -9.44 -14.06
N GLU A 75 -14.20 -10.08 -13.08
CA GLU A 75 -15.01 -9.37 -12.07
C GLU A 75 -14.14 -8.62 -11.06
N ASP A 76 -13.08 -9.26 -10.55
CA ASP A 76 -12.11 -8.59 -9.67
C ASP A 76 -11.44 -7.42 -10.40
N ALA A 77 -11.08 -7.61 -11.68
CA ALA A 77 -10.43 -6.58 -12.48
C ALA A 77 -11.28 -5.32 -12.65
N LYS A 78 -12.61 -5.46 -12.83
CA LYS A 78 -13.54 -4.32 -12.89
C LYS A 78 -13.57 -3.52 -11.59
N SER A 79 -13.36 -4.18 -10.46
CA SER A 79 -13.32 -3.54 -9.14
C SER A 79 -11.96 -2.89 -8.87
N LEU A 80 -10.87 -3.55 -9.26
CA LEU A 80 -9.49 -3.11 -9.00
C LEU A 80 -9.02 -2.00 -9.95
N LEU A 81 -9.44 -2.03 -11.22
CA LEU A 81 -9.00 -1.09 -12.24
C LEU A 81 -9.14 0.39 -11.83
N PRO A 82 -10.32 0.88 -11.37
CA PRO A 82 -10.45 2.28 -10.98
C PRO A 82 -9.59 2.66 -9.77
N LEU A 83 -9.28 1.72 -8.88
CA LEU A 83 -8.42 1.96 -7.72
C LEU A 83 -6.96 2.15 -8.14
N TRP A 84 -6.46 1.30 -9.03
CA TRP A 84 -5.11 1.44 -9.59
C TRP A 84 -4.95 2.69 -10.44
N GLN A 85 -6.00 3.08 -11.18
CA GLN A 85 -6.02 4.37 -11.88
C GLN A 85 -5.96 5.55 -10.90
N ALA A 86 -6.62 5.46 -9.74
CA ALA A 86 -6.53 6.47 -8.69
C ALA A 86 -5.13 6.54 -8.08
N ILE A 87 -4.45 5.41 -7.84
CA ILE A 87 -3.04 5.40 -7.44
C ILE A 87 -2.18 6.18 -8.43
N LEU A 88 -2.27 5.86 -9.72
CA LEU A 88 -1.49 6.54 -10.75
C LEU A 88 -1.77 8.06 -10.79
N ALA A 89 -3.03 8.46 -10.62
CA ALA A 89 -3.40 9.87 -10.60
C ALA A 89 -2.82 10.60 -9.37
N LEU A 90 -2.88 9.98 -8.20
CA LEU A 90 -2.36 10.54 -6.95
C LEU A 90 -0.83 10.64 -6.98
N GLU A 91 -0.13 9.61 -7.46
CA GLU A 91 1.33 9.58 -7.58
C GLU A 91 1.89 10.64 -8.55
N ASN A 92 1.10 11.02 -9.56
CA ASN A 92 1.48 12.06 -10.52
C ASN A 92 1.06 13.47 -10.10
N ASN A 93 0.32 13.61 -9.00
CA ASN A 93 -0.09 14.91 -8.48
C ASN A 93 0.76 15.27 -7.24
N PRO A 94 1.61 16.31 -7.33
CA PRO A 94 2.48 16.72 -6.22
C PRO A 94 1.72 17.27 -5.01
N ASP A 95 0.44 17.63 -5.16
CA ASP A 95 -0.41 18.14 -4.10
C ASP A 95 -1.22 17.04 -3.38
N SER A 96 -1.11 15.78 -3.82
CA SER A 96 -1.79 14.65 -3.18
C SER A 96 -1.28 14.43 -1.76
N ALA A 97 -2.18 14.12 -0.83
CA ALA A 97 -1.79 13.78 0.53
C ALA A 97 -1.40 12.29 0.64
N ASP A 98 -0.37 11.98 1.43
CA ASP A 98 0.07 10.59 1.68
C ASP A 98 -1.05 9.70 2.25
N GLN A 99 -1.98 10.31 3.01
CA GLN A 99 -3.15 9.64 3.56
C GLN A 99 -4.15 9.21 2.48
N GLU A 100 -4.30 10.00 1.41
CA GLU A 100 -5.16 9.64 0.28
C GLU A 100 -4.58 8.44 -0.46
N LEU A 101 -3.27 8.47 -0.68
CA LEU A 101 -2.56 7.37 -1.33
C LEU A 101 -2.62 6.09 -0.49
N THR A 102 -2.45 6.18 0.83
CA THR A 102 -2.60 5.06 1.76
C THR A 102 -4.04 4.52 1.74
N ALA A 103 -5.05 5.38 1.78
CA ALA A 103 -6.45 4.96 1.75
C ALA A 103 -6.82 4.19 0.47
N VAL A 104 -6.31 4.63 -0.70
CA VAL A 104 -6.55 3.90 -1.96
C VAL A 104 -5.83 2.55 -1.96
N GLN A 105 -4.61 2.46 -1.43
CA GLN A 105 -3.90 1.18 -1.30
C GLN A 105 -4.63 0.21 -0.37
N ASP A 106 -5.13 0.69 0.76
CA ASP A 106 -5.93 -0.13 1.68
C ASP A 106 -7.23 -0.62 1.01
N GLN A 107 -7.85 0.21 0.17
CA GLN A 107 -9.01 -0.19 -0.62
C GLN A 107 -8.66 -1.26 -1.67
N ILE A 108 -7.46 -1.22 -2.26
CA ILE A 108 -6.97 -2.28 -3.15
C ILE A 108 -6.87 -3.60 -2.37
N ILE A 109 -6.23 -3.58 -1.20
CA ILE A 109 -6.11 -4.76 -0.33
C ILE A 109 -7.49 -5.34 0.02
N LEU A 110 -8.45 -4.50 0.39
CA LEU A 110 -9.82 -4.92 0.73
C LEU A 110 -10.62 -5.46 -0.47
N SER A 111 -10.22 -5.11 -1.70
CA SER A 111 -10.92 -5.52 -2.92
C SER A 111 -10.33 -6.79 -3.54
N MET A 112 -9.16 -7.24 -3.09
CA MET A 112 -8.53 -8.50 -3.52
C MET A 112 -9.03 -9.67 -2.67
N GLN A 113 -9.06 -10.87 -3.27
CA GLN A 113 -9.35 -12.09 -2.52
C GLN A 113 -8.20 -12.40 -1.57
N SER A 114 -8.50 -12.94 -0.38
CA SER A 114 -7.46 -13.29 0.61
C SER A 114 -6.42 -14.26 0.03
N GLU A 115 -6.85 -15.24 -0.78
CA GLU A 115 -5.94 -16.19 -1.44
C GLU A 115 -4.99 -15.52 -2.45
N GLN A 116 -5.43 -14.43 -3.11
CA GLN A 116 -4.56 -13.65 -4.00
C GLN A 116 -3.47 -12.93 -3.20
N LEU A 117 -3.83 -12.33 -2.05
CA LEU A 117 -2.87 -11.66 -1.15
C LEU A 117 -1.87 -12.65 -0.53
N GLU A 118 -2.35 -13.82 -0.09
CA GLU A 118 -1.49 -14.89 0.42
C GLU A 118 -0.52 -15.37 -0.66
N THR A 119 -1.00 -15.52 -1.90
CA THR A 119 -0.17 -15.90 -3.04
C THR A 119 0.91 -14.85 -3.31
N ILE A 120 0.57 -13.54 -3.30
CA ILE A 120 1.56 -12.46 -3.47
C ILE A 120 2.59 -12.48 -2.34
N ALA A 121 2.16 -12.62 -1.08
CA ALA A 121 3.07 -12.69 0.06
C ALA A 121 4.05 -13.87 -0.05
N ALA A 122 3.58 -15.00 -0.57
CA ALA A 122 4.40 -16.20 -0.80
C ALA A 122 5.40 -16.06 -1.97
N MET A 123 5.21 -15.08 -2.87
CA MET A 123 6.18 -14.83 -3.95
C MET A 123 7.51 -14.27 -3.44
N GLN A 124 7.53 -13.65 -2.24
CA GLN A 124 8.73 -13.03 -1.65
C GLN A 124 9.47 -12.13 -2.65
N ILE A 125 8.73 -11.18 -3.25
CA ILE A 125 9.23 -10.33 -4.34
C ILE A 125 10.42 -9.48 -3.88
N THR A 126 11.54 -9.60 -4.61
CA THR A 126 12.82 -8.94 -4.32
C THR A 126 13.09 -7.72 -5.22
N ASN A 127 14.00 -6.84 -4.80
CA ASN A 127 14.46 -5.73 -5.65
C ASN A 127 15.23 -6.22 -6.90
N ALA A 128 15.90 -7.38 -6.81
CA ALA A 128 16.54 -8.02 -7.95
C ALA A 128 15.53 -8.39 -9.06
N GLU A 129 14.39 -8.99 -8.71
CA GLU A 129 13.34 -9.32 -9.67
C GLU A 129 12.73 -8.07 -10.31
N LEU A 130 12.51 -7.02 -9.52
CA LEU A 130 12.03 -5.74 -10.04
C LEU A 130 13.02 -5.10 -11.00
N THR A 131 14.32 -5.21 -10.72
CA THR A 131 15.36 -4.71 -11.62
C THR A 131 15.31 -5.43 -12.97
N ALA A 132 15.09 -6.75 -12.95
CA ALA A 132 14.89 -7.54 -14.18
C ALA A 132 13.65 -7.07 -14.93
N PHE A 133 12.50 -6.95 -14.26
CA PHE A 133 11.26 -6.43 -14.84
C PHE A 133 11.45 -5.06 -15.50
N TYR A 134 12.04 -4.09 -14.80
CA TYR A 134 12.25 -2.75 -15.36
C TYR A 134 13.19 -2.76 -16.58
N THR A 135 14.19 -3.65 -16.59
CA THR A 135 15.07 -3.84 -17.75
C THR A 135 14.31 -4.40 -18.94
N GLU A 136 13.40 -5.36 -18.73
CA GLU A 136 12.50 -5.88 -19.78
C GLU A 136 11.56 -4.80 -20.32
N GLN A 137 11.11 -3.86 -19.46
CA GLN A 137 10.34 -2.68 -19.87
C GLN A 137 11.20 -1.59 -20.56
N GLY A 138 12.48 -1.84 -20.81
CA GLY A 138 13.40 -0.91 -21.48
C GLY A 138 13.93 0.22 -20.59
N LEU A 139 13.70 0.17 -19.28
CA LEU A 139 14.30 1.09 -18.33
C LEU A 139 15.67 0.56 -17.88
N THR A 140 16.73 1.21 -18.33
CA THR A 140 18.07 0.94 -17.82
C THR A 140 18.22 1.53 -16.42
N ILE A 141 18.39 0.68 -15.41
CA ILE A 141 18.74 1.12 -14.06
C ILE A 141 20.27 1.30 -14.02
N PRO A 142 20.80 2.52 -13.81
CA PRO A 142 22.22 2.68 -13.57
C PRO A 142 22.58 1.93 -12.29
N THR A 143 23.27 0.80 -12.40
CA THR A 143 23.85 0.13 -11.25
C THR A 143 24.91 1.05 -10.63
N PRO A 144 24.87 1.30 -9.31
CA PRO A 144 25.93 2.03 -8.64
C PRO A 144 27.25 1.25 -8.82
N ASN A 145 28.14 1.76 -9.66
CA ASN A 145 29.49 1.21 -9.75
C ASN A 145 30.21 1.49 -8.42
N PRO A 146 30.79 0.47 -7.75
CA PRO A 146 31.49 0.66 -6.48
C PRO A 146 32.78 1.52 -6.60
N ASP A 147 33.24 1.78 -7.83
CA ASP A 147 34.41 2.62 -8.15
C ASP A 147 34.05 4.02 -8.66
N SER A 148 32.76 4.35 -8.73
CA SER A 148 32.35 5.72 -9.00
C SER A 148 32.35 6.47 -7.68
N THR A 149 33.45 7.19 -7.38
CA THR A 149 33.42 8.33 -6.46
C THR A 149 32.48 9.39 -7.04
N LEU A 150 31.17 9.16 -6.95
CA LEU A 150 30.21 10.24 -6.99
C LEU A 150 30.50 11.06 -5.75
N THR A 151 31.27 12.12 -5.97
CA THR A 151 31.27 13.29 -5.10
C THR A 151 29.82 13.61 -4.82
N SER A 152 29.35 13.21 -3.64
CA SER A 152 28.09 13.69 -3.08
C SER A 152 28.30 15.19 -2.93
N ALA A 153 27.83 15.94 -3.94
CA ALA A 153 27.83 17.38 -3.91
C ALA A 153 26.89 17.77 -2.77
N VAL A 154 27.53 18.03 -1.63
CA VAL A 154 26.95 18.75 -0.50
C VAL A 154 26.32 20.02 -1.07
N GLY A 155 25.01 20.16 -0.97
CA GLY A 155 24.31 21.26 -1.63
C GLY A 155 22.79 21.20 -1.50
N GLY A 156 22.28 21.38 -0.30
CA GLY A 156 20.84 21.46 -0.06
C GLY A 156 20.49 21.86 1.37
N GLY A 157 20.87 23.07 1.79
CA GLY A 157 20.39 23.64 3.05
C GLY A 157 18.88 23.89 2.99
N GLY A 158 18.12 23.19 3.84
CA GLY A 158 16.66 23.28 3.86
C GLY A 158 16.00 22.70 5.11
N LYS A 159 16.07 23.45 6.22
CA LYS A 159 15.00 23.62 7.23
C LYS A 159 14.31 22.36 7.81
N ASN A 160 15.06 21.41 8.36
CA ASN A 160 14.51 20.38 9.27
C ASN A 160 15.49 20.03 10.41
N SER A 161 15.98 21.04 11.12
CA SER A 161 16.89 20.90 12.27
C SER A 161 16.20 20.50 13.58
N GLY A 162 15.22 19.59 13.54
CA GLY A 162 14.40 19.25 14.71
C GLY A 162 14.10 17.77 14.95
N LEU A 163 14.34 16.87 13.98
CA LEU A 163 14.14 15.44 14.17
C LEU A 163 15.43 14.77 14.63
N SER A 164 15.34 13.98 15.70
CA SER A 164 16.42 13.09 16.14
C SER A 164 16.76 12.07 15.03
N THR A 165 17.97 11.52 15.05
CA THR A 165 18.39 10.50 14.08
C THR A 165 17.43 9.31 14.06
N GLU A 166 16.87 8.96 15.20
CA GLU A 166 15.92 7.85 15.37
C GLU A 166 14.58 8.12 14.68
N GLU A 167 14.02 9.32 14.83
CA GLU A 167 12.76 9.70 14.17
C GLU A 167 12.91 9.79 12.64
N LYS A 168 14.09 10.17 12.16
CA LYS A 168 14.39 10.18 10.72
C LYS A 168 14.47 8.78 10.14
N GLU A 169 15.12 7.84 10.83
CA GLU A 169 15.17 6.44 10.38
C GLU A 169 13.80 5.77 10.48
N ALA A 170 12.99 6.07 11.51
CA ALA A 170 11.62 5.56 11.60
C ALA A 170 10.73 6.10 10.47
N THR A 171 10.82 7.40 10.17
CA THR A 171 10.07 8.04 9.07
C THR A 171 10.53 7.51 7.72
N LYS A 172 11.84 7.31 7.54
CA LYS A 172 12.41 6.72 6.33
C LYS A 172 11.97 5.27 6.16
N THR A 173 12.00 4.47 7.22
CA THR A 173 11.54 3.06 7.19
C THR A 173 10.05 2.98 6.84
N ALA A 174 9.22 3.84 7.44
CA ALA A 174 7.79 3.91 7.12
C ALA A 174 7.55 4.36 5.66
N ALA A 175 8.31 5.36 5.18
CA ALA A 175 8.20 5.85 3.82
C ALA A 175 8.71 4.84 2.78
N GLU A 176 9.80 4.12 3.08
CA GLU A 176 10.34 3.03 2.28
C GLU A 176 9.36 1.86 2.22
N ALA A 177 8.73 1.48 3.35
CA ALA A 177 7.70 0.44 3.41
C ALA A 177 6.47 0.80 2.57
N LEU A 178 6.03 2.06 2.60
CA LEU A 178 4.88 2.58 1.84
C LEU A 178 5.23 2.99 0.40
N GLY A 179 6.51 2.90 0.02
CA GLY A 179 7.01 3.34 -1.28
C GLY A 179 6.94 4.86 -1.52
N THR A 180 6.70 5.67 -0.48
CA THR A 180 6.73 7.13 -0.55
C THR A 180 8.19 7.60 -0.51
N PRO A 181 8.69 8.37 -1.50
CA PRO A 181 10.10 8.77 -1.51
C PRO A 181 10.36 9.87 -0.47
N VAL A 182 11.20 9.58 0.54
CA VAL A 182 11.78 10.60 1.41
C VAL A 182 12.97 11.27 0.72
N GLY A 183 12.66 12.27 -0.11
CA GLY A 183 13.67 13.12 -0.75
C GLY A 183 13.19 13.68 -2.08
N THR A 184 13.12 15.00 -2.19
CA THR A 184 12.82 15.75 -3.41
C THR A 184 13.97 15.72 -4.43
N ASN A 185 14.75 14.63 -4.48
CA ASN A 185 15.69 14.42 -5.56
C ASN A 185 14.89 14.01 -6.81
N THR A 186 14.69 14.98 -7.67
CA THR A 186 14.21 14.91 -9.05
C THR A 186 15.14 14.06 -9.92
N GLY A 187 15.26 12.77 -9.58
CA GLY A 187 15.75 11.74 -10.47
C GLY A 187 14.53 11.09 -11.14
N SER A 188 14.29 11.45 -12.40
CA SER A 188 13.19 10.95 -13.25
C SER A 188 12.97 9.43 -13.10
N SER A 189 14.07 8.67 -13.01
CA SER A 189 14.07 7.21 -12.92
C SER A 189 13.32 6.62 -11.71
N GLY A 190 13.14 7.35 -10.60
CA GLY A 190 12.40 6.86 -9.44
C GLY A 190 10.89 6.84 -9.67
N SER A 191 10.34 7.97 -10.13
CA SER A 191 8.92 8.11 -10.45
C SER A 191 8.55 7.36 -11.73
N ASP A 192 9.43 7.34 -12.74
CA ASP A 192 9.21 6.61 -13.99
C ASP A 192 9.04 5.09 -13.73
N ARG A 193 9.83 4.52 -12.80
CA ARG A 193 9.72 3.10 -12.39
C ARG A 193 8.41 2.78 -11.67
N LYS A 194 7.93 3.66 -10.81
CA LYS A 194 6.64 3.46 -10.13
C LYS A 194 5.50 3.57 -11.12
N ASN A 195 5.53 4.62 -11.95
CA ASN A 195 4.54 4.86 -12.98
C ASN A 195 4.44 3.71 -13.98
N ILE A 196 5.57 3.14 -14.45
CA ILE A 196 5.52 2.01 -15.40
C ILE A 196 4.94 0.75 -14.76
N LEU A 197 5.26 0.47 -13.49
CA LEU A 197 4.74 -0.71 -12.80
C LEU A 197 3.22 -0.56 -12.56
N THR A 198 2.79 0.59 -12.04
CA THR A 198 1.36 0.92 -11.87
C THR A 198 0.62 0.89 -13.21
N ALA A 199 1.21 1.45 -14.28
CA ALA A 199 0.63 1.43 -15.62
C ALA A 199 0.49 0.01 -16.19
N SER A 200 1.48 -0.86 -15.95
CA SER A 200 1.44 -2.27 -16.37
C SER A 200 0.28 -3.01 -15.69
N VAL A 201 0.05 -2.73 -14.40
CA VAL A 201 -1.11 -3.31 -13.68
C VAL A 201 -2.41 -2.80 -14.29
N ILE A 202 -2.53 -1.50 -14.56
CA ILE A 202 -3.71 -0.91 -15.21
C ILE A 202 -3.97 -1.56 -16.58
N GLU A 203 -2.92 -1.78 -17.39
CA GLU A 203 -3.04 -2.43 -18.69
C GLU A 203 -3.59 -3.86 -18.55
N LEU A 204 -2.99 -4.66 -17.65
CA LEU A 204 -3.48 -6.01 -17.35
C LEU A 204 -4.96 -6.00 -16.94
N LEU A 205 -5.32 -5.16 -15.96
CA LEU A 205 -6.70 -5.09 -15.46
C LEU A 205 -7.67 -4.59 -16.52
N THR A 206 -7.23 -3.71 -17.42
CA THR A 206 -8.04 -3.26 -18.56
C THR A 206 -8.32 -4.42 -19.51
N VAL A 207 -7.32 -5.24 -19.83
CA VAL A 207 -7.51 -6.43 -20.67
C VAL A 207 -8.45 -7.43 -20.02
N LEU A 208 -8.30 -7.70 -18.72
CA LEU A 208 -9.16 -8.63 -17.98
C LEU A 208 -10.60 -8.13 -17.85
N ALA A 209 -10.81 -6.85 -17.56
CA ALA A 209 -12.14 -6.27 -17.38
C ALA A 209 -12.98 -6.26 -18.68
N ASN A 210 -12.32 -6.34 -19.84
CA ASN A 210 -12.96 -6.34 -21.16
C ASN A 210 -13.17 -7.76 -21.74
N GLN A 211 -12.78 -8.80 -21.01
CA GLN A 211 -13.12 -10.20 -21.31
C GLN A 211 -14.44 -10.59 -20.63
#